data_AF-A0AAN8X9J9-F1
#
_entry.id   AF-A0AAN8X9J9-F1
#
_cell.length_a   1.000
_cell.length_b   1.000
_cell.length_c   1.000
_cell.angle_alpha   90.00
_cell.angle_beta   90.00
_cell.angle_gamma   90.00
#
_symmetry.space_group_name_H-M   'P 1'
#
loop_
_entity.id
_entity.type
_entity.pdbx_description
1 polymer ?
#
loop_
_entity_poly.entity_id
_entity_poly.type
_entity_poly.pdbx_seq_one_letter_code
_entity_poly.pdbx_strand_id
1 'polypeptide(L)'
;MNSSMLYAQQTRPSALLEGLVNTPTQAADSFLVHTLINKLFAGRDDPVGLDLMALNIQRGRDHGLPPYNAWREACELQPISDFSDLASVMSSSVAFVFQRVYRRVDDIDLFPAGLAEDALEGGLLGPTFTCILGQQFSDLRRGDRFWYERKNQPKPFSQEQLQSLRSQSLSSLLCQHSDLDYIQPMPFYTVDHPRNRPKLCSSYPALDTRLWKERQDPATESL
;
A
#
# COMPACT_ATOMS: atom_id res chain seq x y z
N MET A 1 15.09 -15.89 -0.91
CA MET A 1 15.80 -14.71 -0.34
C MET A 1 16.78 -15.21 0.71
N ASN A 2 18.07 -14.81 0.62
CA ASN A 2 19.06 -15.18 1.62
C ASN A 2 18.94 -14.24 2.83
N SER A 3 18.20 -14.66 3.85
CA SER A 3 18.00 -13.91 5.10
C SER A 3 19.29 -13.74 5.90
N SER A 4 20.37 -14.45 5.56
CA SER A 4 21.67 -14.33 6.25
C SER A 4 22.25 -12.92 6.19
N MET A 5 21.89 -12.13 5.16
CA MET A 5 22.32 -10.73 5.09
C MET A 5 21.73 -9.88 6.21
N LEU A 6 20.53 -10.18 6.72
CA LEU A 6 19.92 -9.41 7.81
C LEU A 6 20.56 -9.68 9.19
N TYR A 7 21.30 -10.78 9.31
CA TYR A 7 21.90 -11.25 10.55
C TYR A 7 23.44 -11.19 10.53
N ALA A 8 24.03 -10.64 9.47
CA ALA A 8 25.48 -10.47 9.43
C ALA A 8 25.91 -9.43 10.48
N GLN A 9 27.03 -9.66 11.17
CA GLN A 9 27.46 -8.79 12.28
C GLN A 9 27.68 -7.30 11.89
N GLN A 10 27.77 -6.99 10.60
CA GLN A 10 27.96 -5.64 10.08
C GLN A 10 26.68 -5.00 9.53
N THR A 11 25.54 -5.71 9.53
CA THR A 11 24.28 -5.11 9.07
C THR A 11 23.58 -4.34 10.15
N ARG A 12 23.27 -3.09 9.84
CA ARG A 12 22.46 -2.19 10.66
C ARG A 12 21.04 -2.17 10.08
N PRO A 13 20.02 -2.75 10.75
CA PRO A 13 18.66 -2.79 10.21
C PRO A 13 18.11 -1.39 9.86
N SER A 14 18.49 -0.34 10.58
CA SER A 14 18.12 1.03 10.24
C SER A 14 18.68 1.52 8.92
N ALA A 15 19.78 0.97 8.38
CA ALA A 15 20.25 1.34 7.05
C ALA A 15 19.20 0.99 5.96
N LEU A 16 18.42 -0.08 6.17
CA LEU A 16 17.30 -0.41 5.29
C LEU A 16 16.15 0.61 5.47
N LEU A 17 15.86 1.00 6.70
CA LEU A 17 14.85 2.03 6.99
C LEU A 17 15.23 3.38 6.39
N GLU A 18 16.50 3.79 6.52
CA GLU A 18 17.05 4.99 5.87
C GLU A 18 16.90 4.92 4.36
N GLY A 19 17.16 3.76 3.75
CA GLY A 19 16.88 3.52 2.34
C GLY A 19 15.41 3.73 2.01
N LEU A 20 14.50 3.11 2.76
CA LEU A 20 13.05 3.18 2.53
C LEU A 20 12.48 4.60 2.65
N VAL A 21 12.96 5.41 3.60
CA VAL A 21 12.42 6.76 3.84
C VAL A 21 13.09 7.85 3.01
N ASN A 22 14.22 7.56 2.35
CA ASN A 22 14.95 8.53 1.53
C ASN A 22 14.95 8.20 0.02
N THR A 23 14.60 6.97 -0.36
CA THR A 23 14.59 6.55 -1.77
C THR A 23 13.19 6.73 -2.35
N PRO A 24 13.02 7.53 -3.43
CA PRO A 24 11.75 7.61 -4.13
C PRO A 24 11.31 6.24 -4.65
N THR A 25 10.01 5.96 -4.61
CA THR A 25 9.45 4.78 -5.28
C THR A 25 9.52 4.93 -6.79
N GLN A 26 9.42 3.83 -7.53
CA GLN A 26 9.09 3.90 -8.96
C GLN A 26 7.76 4.65 -9.13
N ALA A 27 7.58 5.34 -10.26
CA ALA A 27 6.29 5.84 -10.68
C ALA A 27 5.27 4.70 -10.76
N ALA A 28 4.01 4.98 -10.38
CA ALA A 28 2.90 4.07 -10.62
C ALA A 28 2.56 4.16 -12.12
N ASP A 29 2.96 3.14 -12.88
CA ASP A 29 2.72 3.04 -14.31
C ASP A 29 2.29 1.61 -14.70
N SER A 30 1.99 1.40 -15.98
CA SER A 30 1.57 0.10 -16.51
C SER A 30 2.71 -0.91 -16.68
N PHE A 31 3.94 -0.55 -16.31
CA PHE A 31 5.14 -1.35 -16.50
C PHE A 31 5.80 -1.73 -15.17
N LEU A 32 6.32 -2.95 -15.13
CA LEU A 32 7.07 -3.43 -13.97
C LEU A 32 8.55 -3.58 -14.32
N VAL A 33 9.39 -3.33 -13.32
CA VAL A 33 10.84 -3.47 -13.45
C VAL A 33 11.23 -4.87 -13.88
N HIS A 34 12.29 -4.96 -14.68
CA HIS A 34 12.83 -6.23 -15.23
C HIS A 34 13.00 -7.32 -14.16
N THR A 35 13.42 -6.94 -12.96
CA THR A 35 13.62 -7.88 -11.85
C THR A 35 12.34 -8.62 -11.44
N LEU A 36 11.17 -8.00 -11.57
CA LEU A 36 9.88 -8.62 -11.23
C LEU A 36 9.27 -9.40 -12.39
N ILE A 37 9.53 -9.00 -13.65
CA ILE A 37 8.93 -9.66 -14.83
C ILE A 37 9.80 -10.76 -15.43
N ASN A 38 11.11 -10.80 -15.15
CA ASN A 38 12.02 -11.81 -15.75
C ASN A 38 12.92 -12.51 -14.73
N LYS A 39 12.92 -12.08 -13.46
CA LYS A 39 13.86 -12.56 -12.43
C LYS A 39 13.21 -12.70 -11.06
N LEU A 40 11.88 -12.82 -10.98
CA LEU A 40 11.21 -13.03 -9.70
C LEU A 40 11.71 -14.35 -9.10
N PHE A 41 12.27 -14.28 -7.88
CA PHE A 41 12.90 -15.40 -7.18
C PHE A 41 14.07 -16.09 -7.90
N ALA A 42 14.63 -15.51 -8.96
CA ALA A 42 15.83 -16.04 -9.58
C ALA A 42 16.97 -16.12 -8.55
N GLY A 43 17.69 -17.24 -8.57
CA GLY A 43 18.76 -17.56 -7.63
C GLY A 43 19.86 -18.37 -8.28
N ARG A 44 20.78 -18.89 -7.46
CA ARG A 44 21.88 -19.73 -7.96
C ARG A 44 21.36 -21.03 -8.59
N ASP A 45 20.32 -21.62 -8.00
CA ASP A 45 19.77 -22.92 -8.42
C ASP A 45 18.66 -22.80 -9.47
N ASP A 46 18.05 -21.61 -9.59
CA ASP A 46 17.07 -21.27 -10.64
C ASP A 46 17.43 -19.92 -11.27
N PRO A 47 18.25 -19.92 -12.34
CA PRO A 47 18.70 -18.68 -12.97
C PRO A 47 17.64 -18.04 -13.88
N VAL A 48 16.56 -18.76 -14.21
CA VAL A 48 15.49 -18.27 -15.09
C VAL A 48 14.62 -17.31 -14.30
N GLY A 49 14.08 -17.76 -13.16
CA GLY A 49 13.12 -17.00 -12.35
C GLY A 49 11.71 -17.00 -12.94
N LEU A 50 10.82 -16.22 -12.32
CA LEU A 50 9.40 -16.10 -12.70
C LEU A 50 9.06 -14.68 -13.17
N ASP A 51 7.88 -14.55 -13.77
CA ASP A 51 7.26 -13.28 -14.17
C ASP A 51 6.07 -12.96 -13.25
N LEU A 52 6.21 -11.95 -12.40
CA LEU A 52 5.17 -11.53 -11.47
C LEU A 52 3.89 -11.07 -12.16
N MET A 53 3.99 -10.40 -13.32
CA MET A 53 2.81 -9.92 -14.05
C MET A 53 2.05 -11.05 -14.71
N ALA A 54 2.77 -11.98 -15.34
CA ALA A 54 2.15 -13.19 -15.87
C ALA A 54 1.49 -14.01 -14.76
N LEU A 55 2.14 -14.11 -13.58
CA LEU A 55 1.56 -14.76 -12.41
C LEU A 55 0.30 -14.04 -11.90
N ASN A 56 0.28 -12.71 -11.85
CA ASN A 56 -0.90 -11.95 -11.41
C ASN A 56 -2.09 -12.14 -12.36
N ILE A 57 -1.85 -12.11 -13.68
CA ILE A 57 -2.89 -12.41 -14.69
C ILE A 57 -3.40 -13.84 -14.51
N GLN A 58 -2.50 -14.82 -14.41
CA GLN A 58 -2.87 -16.21 -14.23
C GLN A 58 -3.61 -16.45 -12.91
N ARG A 59 -3.23 -15.76 -11.84
CA ARG A 59 -3.90 -15.79 -10.53
C ARG A 59 -5.32 -15.23 -10.62
N GLY A 60 -5.52 -14.14 -11.35
CA GLY A 60 -6.84 -13.59 -11.59
C GLY A 60 -7.77 -14.59 -12.26
N ARG A 61 -7.27 -15.28 -13.29
CA ARG A 61 -8.00 -16.34 -14.01
C ARG A 61 -8.28 -17.56 -13.13
N ASP A 62 -7.29 -18.00 -12.35
CA ASP A 62 -7.38 -19.09 -11.38
C ASP A 62 -8.47 -18.81 -10.32
N HIS A 63 -8.55 -17.57 -9.84
CA HIS A 63 -9.57 -17.12 -8.89
C HIS A 63 -10.93 -16.83 -9.55
N GLY A 64 -11.07 -17.00 -10.87
CA GLY A 64 -12.30 -16.72 -11.60
C GLY A 64 -12.72 -15.25 -11.54
N LEU A 65 -11.76 -14.31 -11.50
CA LEU A 65 -12.08 -12.89 -11.48
C LEU A 65 -12.85 -12.51 -12.76
N PRO A 66 -13.95 -11.75 -12.63
CA PRO A 66 -14.63 -11.19 -13.79
C PRO A 66 -13.70 -10.29 -14.63
N PRO A 67 -13.94 -10.17 -15.95
CA PRO A 67 -13.20 -9.28 -16.82
C PRO A 67 -13.32 -7.81 -16.41
N TYR A 68 -12.41 -6.99 -16.93
CA TYR A 68 -12.32 -5.56 -16.66
C TYR A 68 -13.64 -4.80 -16.79
N ASN A 69 -14.42 -5.03 -17.86
CA ASN A 69 -15.71 -4.37 -18.06
C ASN A 69 -16.73 -4.66 -16.94
N ALA A 70 -16.76 -5.88 -16.40
CA ALA A 70 -17.67 -6.22 -15.30
C ALA A 70 -17.34 -5.41 -14.03
N TRP A 71 -16.06 -5.11 -13.80
CA TRP A 71 -15.65 -4.25 -12.69
C TRP A 71 -15.92 -2.77 -12.93
N ARG A 72 -15.79 -2.31 -14.19
CA ARG A 72 -16.23 -0.96 -14.56
C ARG A 72 -17.71 -0.77 -14.26
N GLU A 73 -18.55 -1.71 -14.70
CA GLU A 73 -19.99 -1.69 -14.42
C GLU A 73 -20.30 -1.73 -12.91
N ALA A 74 -19.65 -2.62 -12.16
CA ALA A 74 -19.82 -2.72 -10.71
C ALA A 74 -19.41 -1.43 -9.98
N CYS A 75 -18.52 -0.64 -10.58
CA CYS A 75 -18.10 0.67 -10.11
C CYS A 75 -18.87 1.84 -10.74
N GLU A 76 -19.98 1.58 -11.42
CA GLU A 76 -20.81 2.58 -12.11
C GLU A 76 -20.06 3.41 -13.18
N LEU A 77 -18.98 2.83 -13.73
CA LEU A 77 -18.19 3.40 -14.82
C LEU A 77 -18.72 2.90 -16.17
N GLN A 78 -18.55 3.72 -17.21
CA GLN A 78 -18.93 3.34 -18.57
C GLN A 78 -18.08 2.16 -19.06
N PRO A 79 -18.69 1.05 -19.51
CA PRO A 79 -17.96 -0.08 -20.10
C PRO A 79 -17.24 0.32 -21.38
N ILE A 80 -16.15 -0.36 -21.69
CA ILE A 80 -15.43 -0.20 -22.96
C ILE A 80 -16.14 -1.05 -24.01
N SER A 81 -16.60 -0.44 -25.10
CA SER A 81 -17.35 -1.14 -26.16
C SER A 81 -16.45 -1.57 -27.32
N ASP A 82 -15.44 -0.76 -27.64
CA ASP A 82 -14.41 -1.06 -28.64
C ASP A 82 -13.00 -0.79 -28.09
N PHE A 83 -11.99 -1.43 -28.69
CA PHE A 83 -10.59 -1.17 -28.32
C PHE A 83 -10.18 0.29 -28.52
N SER A 84 -10.80 1.03 -29.46
CA SER A 84 -10.56 2.47 -29.60
C SER A 84 -10.96 3.27 -28.37
N ASP A 85 -11.96 2.81 -27.62
CA ASP A 85 -12.50 3.51 -26.45
C ASP A 85 -11.52 3.44 -25.27
N LEU A 86 -10.60 2.46 -25.24
CA LEU A 86 -9.56 2.36 -24.22
C LEU A 86 -8.70 3.63 -24.15
N ALA A 87 -8.47 4.30 -25.29
CA ALA A 87 -7.67 5.52 -25.33
C ALA A 87 -8.31 6.71 -24.57
N SER A 88 -9.56 6.58 -24.12
CA SER A 88 -10.23 7.57 -23.25
C SER A 88 -9.89 7.43 -21.77
N VAL A 89 -9.31 6.29 -21.36
CA VAL A 89 -9.02 5.96 -19.96
C VAL A 89 -7.56 5.56 -19.71
N MET A 90 -6.76 5.41 -20.77
CA MET A 90 -5.34 5.08 -20.70
C MET A 90 -4.61 5.61 -21.95
N SER A 91 -3.27 5.63 -21.90
CA SER A 91 -2.46 6.03 -23.06
C SER A 91 -2.74 5.19 -24.32
N SER A 92 -2.75 5.83 -25.49
CA SER A 92 -3.04 5.18 -26.78
C SER A 92 -2.06 4.05 -27.13
N SER A 93 -0.80 4.16 -26.71
CA SER A 93 0.20 3.11 -26.90
C SER A 93 -0.14 1.83 -26.13
N VAL A 94 -0.63 1.97 -24.89
CA VAL A 94 -1.06 0.84 -24.07
C VAL A 94 -2.38 0.26 -24.57
N ALA A 95 -3.35 1.10 -24.96
CA ALA A 95 -4.60 0.67 -25.59
C ALA A 95 -4.35 -0.20 -26.84
N PHE A 96 -3.39 0.18 -27.69
CA PHE A 96 -2.99 -0.61 -28.85
C PHE A 96 -2.41 -1.98 -28.49
N VAL A 97 -1.71 -2.10 -27.36
CA VAL A 97 -1.22 -3.41 -26.88
C VAL A 97 -2.39 -4.31 -26.49
N PHE A 98 -3.39 -3.80 -25.76
CA PHE A 98 -4.59 -4.58 -25.44
C PHE A 98 -5.31 -5.09 -26.69
N GLN A 99 -5.46 -4.23 -27.70
CA GLN A 99 -6.05 -4.61 -28.99
C GLN A 99 -5.31 -5.76 -29.69
N ARG A 100 -3.98 -5.84 -29.52
CA ARG A 100 -3.17 -6.90 -30.14
C ARG A 100 -3.23 -8.23 -29.39
N VAL A 101 -3.49 -8.20 -28.09
CA VAL A 101 -3.35 -9.38 -27.20
C VAL A 101 -4.71 -10.03 -26.89
N TYR A 102 -5.78 -9.23 -26.79
CA TYR A 102 -7.12 -9.74 -26.50
C TYR A 102 -7.98 -9.78 -27.77
N ARG A 103 -8.90 -10.76 -27.84
CA ARG A 103 -9.80 -10.90 -28.99
C ARG A 103 -10.98 -9.93 -28.90
N ARG A 104 -11.49 -9.68 -27.69
CA ARG A 104 -12.57 -8.76 -27.40
C ARG A 104 -12.22 -7.91 -26.18
N VAL A 105 -12.80 -6.71 -26.09
CA VAL A 105 -12.69 -5.85 -24.89
C VAL A 105 -13.22 -6.54 -23.63
N ASP A 106 -14.25 -7.37 -23.79
CA ASP A 106 -14.85 -8.16 -22.70
C ASP A 106 -13.96 -9.30 -22.19
N ASP A 107 -12.84 -9.60 -22.87
CA ASP A 107 -11.88 -10.63 -22.44
C ASP A 107 -10.73 -10.04 -21.63
N ILE A 108 -10.64 -8.70 -21.49
CA ILE A 108 -9.51 -8.02 -20.86
C ILE A 108 -9.45 -8.37 -19.37
N ASP A 109 -8.32 -8.92 -18.92
CA ASP A 109 -8.09 -9.22 -17.50
C ASP A 109 -8.05 -7.93 -16.67
N LEU A 110 -8.70 -7.93 -15.51
CA LEU A 110 -8.82 -6.76 -14.62
C LEU A 110 -7.44 -6.16 -14.26
N PHE A 111 -6.50 -7.01 -13.83
CA PHE A 111 -5.25 -6.53 -13.22
C PHE A 111 -4.41 -5.63 -14.15
N PRO A 112 -4.05 -6.06 -15.37
CA PRO A 112 -3.30 -5.21 -16.28
C PRO A 112 -4.09 -3.97 -16.73
N ALA A 113 -5.42 -4.06 -16.89
CA ALA A 113 -6.24 -2.93 -17.31
C ALA A 113 -6.36 -1.87 -16.21
N GLY A 114 -6.59 -2.27 -14.96
CA GLY A 114 -6.68 -1.33 -13.84
C GLY A 114 -5.37 -0.63 -13.52
N LEU A 115 -4.21 -1.25 -13.77
CA LEU A 115 -2.90 -0.58 -13.72
C LEU A 115 -2.66 0.37 -14.89
N ALA A 116 -3.30 0.11 -16.03
CA ALA A 116 -3.15 0.93 -17.23
C ALA A 116 -4.00 2.19 -17.21
N GLU A 117 -5.05 2.23 -16.38
CA GLU A 117 -5.90 3.42 -16.27
C GLU A 117 -5.11 4.65 -15.81
N ASP A 118 -5.40 5.79 -16.43
CA ASP A 118 -4.84 7.08 -16.04
C ASP A 118 -5.23 7.40 -14.60
N ALA A 119 -4.24 7.82 -13.81
CA ALA A 119 -4.45 8.13 -12.40
C ALA A 119 -5.40 9.32 -12.21
N LEU A 120 -6.26 9.23 -11.19
CA LEU A 120 -7.07 10.37 -10.75
C LEU A 120 -6.19 11.51 -10.23
N GLU A 121 -6.68 12.75 -10.33
CA GLU A 121 -5.96 13.93 -9.83
C GLU A 121 -5.61 13.78 -8.34
N GLY A 122 -4.32 13.91 -8.02
CA GLY A 122 -3.80 13.72 -6.65
C GLY A 122 -3.74 12.27 -6.17
N GLY A 123 -4.11 11.30 -7.00
CA GLY A 123 -4.04 9.86 -6.75
C GLY A 123 -2.92 9.15 -7.52
N LEU A 124 -2.78 7.85 -7.26
CA LEU A 124 -1.83 6.97 -7.96
C LEU A 124 -2.52 5.94 -8.86
N LEU A 125 -3.85 5.87 -8.81
CA LEU A 125 -4.64 4.81 -9.42
C LEU A 125 -5.77 5.41 -10.24
N GLY A 126 -6.17 4.69 -11.28
CA GLY A 126 -7.33 5.04 -12.08
C GLY A 126 -8.66 4.79 -11.36
N PRO A 127 -9.78 5.18 -12.00
CA PRO A 127 -11.12 5.10 -11.42
C PRO A 127 -11.51 3.70 -10.91
N THR A 128 -11.23 2.65 -11.68
CA THR A 128 -11.66 1.27 -11.36
C THR A 128 -10.97 0.76 -10.10
N PHE A 129 -9.63 0.87 -10.04
CA PHE A 129 -8.89 0.45 -8.84
C PHE A 129 -9.13 1.34 -7.64
N THR A 130 -9.38 2.64 -7.85
CA THR A 130 -9.79 3.55 -6.77
C THR A 130 -11.13 3.14 -6.17
N CYS A 131 -12.12 2.78 -7.00
CA CYS A 131 -13.41 2.26 -6.54
C CYS A 131 -13.24 0.97 -5.73
N ILE A 132 -12.55 -0.04 -6.29
CA ILE A 132 -12.37 -1.34 -5.64
C ILE A 132 -11.66 -1.20 -4.29
N LEU A 133 -10.53 -0.48 -4.25
CA LEU A 133 -9.79 -0.29 -3.00
C LEU A 133 -10.54 0.60 -2.01
N GLY A 134 -11.16 1.67 -2.50
CA GLY A 134 -11.94 2.60 -1.67
C GLY A 134 -13.10 1.89 -0.96
N GLN A 135 -13.83 1.04 -1.69
CA GLN A 135 -14.89 0.21 -1.14
C GLN A 135 -14.32 -0.78 -0.11
N GLN A 136 -13.25 -1.50 -0.46
CA GLN A 136 -12.65 -2.49 0.44
C GLN A 136 -12.15 -1.85 1.75
N PHE A 137 -11.46 -0.72 1.71
CA PHE A 137 -11.00 -0.02 2.91
C PHE A 137 -12.16 0.58 3.72
N SER A 138 -13.21 1.08 3.05
CA SER A 138 -14.43 1.55 3.70
C SER A 138 -15.11 0.42 4.48
N ASP A 139 -15.24 -0.76 3.88
CA ASP A 139 -15.88 -1.93 4.48
C ASP A 139 -15.06 -2.48 5.64
N LEU A 140 -13.74 -2.57 5.50
CA LEU A 140 -12.85 -2.95 6.61
C LEU A 140 -13.02 -2.01 7.80
N ARG A 141 -13.03 -0.70 7.57
CA ARG A 141 -13.20 0.29 8.64
C ARG A 141 -14.58 0.23 9.28
N ARG A 142 -15.65 0.16 8.48
CA ARG A 142 -17.04 0.21 8.97
C ARG A 142 -17.44 -1.08 9.66
N GLY A 143 -17.02 -2.21 9.11
CA GLY A 143 -17.31 -3.57 9.58
C GLY A 143 -16.48 -3.99 10.79
N ASP A 144 -15.37 -3.30 11.07
CA ASP A 144 -14.57 -3.58 12.27
C ASP A 144 -15.27 -3.08 13.54
N ARG A 145 -15.73 -4.04 14.35
CA ARG A 145 -16.29 -3.79 15.68
C ARG A 145 -15.28 -3.13 16.63
N PHE A 146 -13.99 -3.34 16.41
CA PHE A 146 -12.89 -2.81 17.21
C PHE A 146 -12.14 -1.66 16.54
N TRP A 147 -12.71 -1.04 15.49
CA TRP A 147 -12.12 0.15 14.89
C TRP A 147 -11.81 1.19 15.96
N TYR A 148 -10.56 1.66 16.03
CA TYR A 148 -10.04 2.39 17.18
C TYR A 148 -10.80 3.68 17.53
N GLU A 149 -11.44 4.34 16.54
CA GLU A 149 -12.21 5.56 16.78
C GLU A 149 -13.67 5.31 17.19
N ARG A 150 -14.10 4.04 17.19
CA ARG A 150 -15.49 3.66 17.46
C ARG A 150 -15.78 3.78 18.95
N LYS A 151 -16.72 4.67 19.31
CA LYS A 151 -17.14 4.90 20.71
C LYS A 151 -17.94 3.76 21.31
N ASN A 152 -18.66 2.99 20.48
CA ASN A 152 -19.56 1.93 20.92
C ASN A 152 -18.95 0.51 20.84
N GLN A 153 -17.62 0.39 20.80
CA GLN A 153 -16.95 -0.91 20.93
C GLN A 153 -16.88 -1.35 22.42
N PRO A 154 -16.62 -2.64 22.75
CA PRO A 154 -16.68 -3.11 24.14
C PRO A 154 -15.73 -2.43 25.12
N LYS A 155 -14.56 -1.98 24.62
CA LYS A 155 -13.54 -1.25 25.40
C LYS A 155 -13.05 -0.06 24.55
N PRO A 156 -13.84 1.03 24.45
CA PRO A 156 -13.45 2.17 23.63
C PRO A 156 -12.28 2.90 24.28
N PHE A 157 -11.41 3.49 23.46
CA PHE A 157 -10.40 4.42 23.96
C PHE A 157 -11.07 5.65 24.58
N SER A 158 -10.48 6.19 25.64
CA SER A 158 -10.85 7.50 26.18
C SER A 158 -10.52 8.61 25.18
N GLN A 159 -11.05 9.81 25.39
CA GLN A 159 -10.76 10.95 24.52
C GLN A 159 -9.27 11.30 24.52
N GLU A 160 -8.63 11.23 25.69
CA GLU A 160 -7.20 11.48 25.88
C GLU A 160 -6.35 10.41 25.20
N GLN A 161 -6.72 9.13 25.36
CA GLN A 161 -6.06 8.01 24.67
C GLN A 161 -6.15 8.17 23.15
N LEU A 162 -7.32 8.53 22.63
CA LEU A 162 -7.52 8.75 21.20
C LEU A 162 -6.72 9.94 20.67
N GLN A 163 -6.62 11.02 21.44
CA GLN A 163 -5.78 12.17 21.08
C GLN A 163 -4.30 11.81 21.06
N SER A 164 -3.84 10.98 22.00
CA SER A 164 -2.46 10.45 22.03
C SER A 164 -2.16 9.53 20.83
N LEU A 165 -3.13 8.69 20.44
CA LEU A 165 -3.00 7.85 19.24
C LEU A 165 -2.93 8.69 17.97
N ARG A 166 -3.77 9.73 17.84
CA ARG A 166 -3.80 10.62 16.66
C ARG A 166 -2.57 11.50 16.51
N SER A 167 -1.80 11.73 17.58
CA SER A 167 -0.53 12.46 17.49
C SER A 167 0.63 11.59 16.99
N GLN A 168 0.45 10.27 16.91
CA GLN A 168 1.49 9.37 16.40
C GLN A 168 1.61 9.48 14.88
N SER A 169 2.84 9.34 14.40
CA SER A 169 3.18 9.25 12.99
C SER A 169 4.09 8.05 12.75
N LEU A 170 4.19 7.57 11.50
CA LEU A 170 5.16 6.54 11.15
C LEU A 170 6.59 6.99 11.50
N SER A 171 6.90 8.28 11.34
CA SER A 171 8.19 8.84 11.74
C SER A 171 8.45 8.70 13.24
N SER A 172 7.47 9.01 14.08
CA SER A 172 7.59 8.84 15.53
C SER A 172 7.80 7.38 15.91
N LEU A 173 7.05 6.47 15.28
CA LEU A 173 7.18 5.02 15.51
C LEU A 173 8.58 4.52 15.15
N LEU A 174 9.08 4.91 13.97
CA LEU A 174 10.42 4.52 13.52
C LEU A 174 11.51 5.08 14.44
N CYS A 175 11.41 6.34 14.87
CA CYS A 175 12.35 6.94 15.82
C CYS A 175 12.38 6.22 17.18
N GLN A 176 11.25 5.70 17.66
CA GLN A 176 11.17 5.00 18.96
C GLN A 176 11.70 3.56 18.91
N HIS A 177 11.74 2.94 17.72
CA HIS A 177 12.03 1.52 17.57
C HIS A 177 13.20 1.23 16.61
N SER A 178 14.01 2.24 16.30
CA SER A 178 15.24 2.09 15.53
C SER A 178 16.29 3.08 16.01
N ASP A 179 17.51 2.93 15.51
CA ASP A 179 18.64 3.84 15.71
C ASP A 179 18.71 4.95 14.64
N LEU A 180 17.54 5.39 14.12
CA LEU A 180 17.46 6.57 13.27
C LEU A 180 17.67 7.84 14.09
N ASP A 181 18.55 8.73 13.61
CA ASP A 181 18.75 10.05 14.23
C ASP A 181 17.81 11.11 13.64
N TYR A 182 17.48 10.99 12.34
CA TYR A 182 16.69 11.96 11.59
C TYR A 182 15.69 11.27 10.68
N ILE A 183 14.51 11.88 10.53
CA ILE A 183 13.47 11.43 9.59
C ILE A 183 12.57 12.59 9.17
N GLN A 184 11.91 12.45 8.03
CA GLN A 184 10.94 13.41 7.49
C GLN A 184 9.65 13.42 8.33
N PRO A 185 8.93 14.55 8.46
CA PRO A 185 7.60 14.57 9.07
C PRO A 185 6.57 13.69 8.35
N MET A 186 6.66 13.56 7.03
CA MET A 186 5.75 12.78 6.19
C MET A 186 6.57 11.78 5.35
N PRO A 187 6.85 10.57 5.87
CA PRO A 187 7.80 9.64 5.28
C PRO A 187 7.30 8.94 4.00
N PHE A 188 6.04 9.17 3.61
CA PHE A 188 5.48 8.76 2.32
C PHE A 188 5.73 9.76 1.19
N TYR A 189 6.17 10.99 1.52
CA TYR A 189 6.54 11.99 0.54
C TYR A 189 8.05 12.08 0.41
N THR A 190 8.52 12.54 -0.74
CA THR A 190 9.93 12.75 -1.02
C THR A 190 10.53 13.84 -0.12
N VAL A 191 11.82 13.73 0.13
CA VAL A 191 12.58 14.59 1.06
C VAL A 191 12.90 15.98 0.51
N ASP A 192 12.84 16.12 -0.81
CA ASP A 192 13.05 17.37 -1.55
C ASP A 192 11.88 18.35 -1.41
N HIS A 193 10.70 17.88 -1.00
CA HIS A 193 9.58 18.74 -0.71
C HIS A 193 9.93 19.72 0.42
N PRO A 194 9.84 21.05 0.23
CA PRO A 194 10.34 22.04 1.20
C PRO A 194 9.79 21.91 2.62
N ARG A 195 8.55 21.42 2.76
CA ARG A 195 7.88 21.18 4.06
C ARG A 195 8.16 19.80 4.68
N ASN A 196 8.96 18.97 4.02
CA ASN A 196 9.23 17.59 4.41
C ASN A 196 10.72 17.32 4.68
N ARG A 197 11.46 18.35 5.09
CA ARG A 197 12.88 18.17 5.45
C ARG A 197 13.03 17.30 6.71
N PRO A 198 14.07 16.44 6.79
CA PRO A 198 14.35 15.65 7.97
C PRO A 198 14.47 16.49 9.25
N LYS A 199 13.97 15.97 10.36
CA LYS A 199 14.10 16.54 11.71
C LYS A 199 14.72 15.52 12.65
N LEU A 200 15.31 15.98 13.76
CA LEU A 200 15.83 15.09 14.80
C LEU A 200 14.70 14.21 15.35
N CYS A 201 15.00 12.94 15.59
CA CYS A 201 14.06 11.99 16.16
C CYS A 201 13.51 12.42 17.53
N SER A 202 14.32 13.11 18.33
CA SER A 202 13.90 13.70 19.61
C SER A 202 12.81 14.77 19.51
N SER A 203 12.53 15.29 18.31
CA SER A 203 11.45 16.27 18.09
C SER A 203 10.07 15.63 17.89
N TYR A 204 10.00 14.31 17.70
CA TYR A 204 8.73 13.61 17.51
C TYR A 204 8.14 13.17 18.85
N PRO A 205 6.84 13.42 19.09
CA PRO A 205 6.21 13.04 20.35
C PRO A 205 6.05 11.52 20.43
N ALA A 206 6.45 10.94 21.56
CA ALA A 206 6.17 9.54 21.87
C ALA A 206 4.70 9.31 22.23
N LEU A 207 4.25 8.06 22.17
CA LEU A 207 2.94 7.68 22.67
C LEU A 207 2.90 7.82 24.20
N ASP A 208 1.88 8.49 24.74
CA ASP A 208 1.74 8.64 26.19
C ASP A 208 1.05 7.42 26.79
N THR A 209 1.84 6.39 27.09
CA THR A 209 1.35 5.13 27.66
C THR A 209 0.80 5.25 29.08
N ARG A 210 1.04 6.38 29.77
CA ARG A 210 0.48 6.62 31.12
C ARG A 210 -1.04 6.71 31.10
N LEU A 211 -1.64 7.05 29.96
CA LEU A 211 -3.08 7.10 29.75
C LEU A 211 -3.75 5.71 29.82
N TRP A 212 -2.96 4.64 29.79
CA TRP A 212 -3.42 3.25 29.95
C TRP A 212 -3.14 2.68 31.34
N LYS A 213 -2.62 3.49 32.27
CA LYS A 213 -2.38 3.03 33.64
C LYS A 213 -3.71 2.71 34.32
N GLU A 214 -3.91 1.44 34.65
CA GLU A 214 -5.05 1.01 35.44
C GLU A 214 -4.95 1.54 36.87
N ARG A 215 -6.09 1.90 37.46
CA ARG A 215 -6.14 2.20 38.89
C ARG A 215 -6.06 0.87 39.63
N GLN A 216 -5.14 0.74 40.57
CA GLN A 216 -5.21 -0.35 41.54
C GLN A 216 -6.48 -0.16 42.35
N ASP A 217 -7.47 -1.03 42.15
CA ASP A 217 -8.64 -1.10 43.04
C ASP A 217 -8.21 -1.88 44.30
N PRO A 218 -8.17 -1.24 45.49
CA PRO A 218 -7.79 -1.92 46.73
C PRO A 218 -8.74 -3.07 47.12
N ALA A 219 -9.88 -3.21 46.43
CA ALA A 219 -10.81 -4.33 46.62
C ALA A 219 -10.38 -5.65 45.96
N THR A 220 -9.36 -5.63 45.07
CA THR A 220 -8.94 -6.79 44.28
C THR A 220 -7.71 -7.53 44.84
N GLU A 221 -7.11 -7.04 45.92
CA GLU A 221 -5.99 -7.72 46.62
C GLU A 221 -6.43 -8.73 47.69
N SER A 222 -7.74 -9.03 47.79
CA SER A 222 -8.29 -9.94 48.81
C SER A 222 -8.91 -11.22 48.25
N LEU A 223 -8.23 -11.86 47.29
CA LEU A 223 -8.46 -13.25 46.90
C LEU A 223 -7.13 -14.02 46.85
#